data_AF-Q4N882-F1
#
_entry.id   AF-Q4N882-F1
#
_cell.length_a   1.000
_cell.length_b   1.000
_cell.length_c   1.000
_cell.angle_alpha   90.00
_cell.angle_beta   90.00
_cell.angle_gamma   90.00
#
_symmetry.space_group_name_H-M   'P 1'
#
loop_
_entity.id
_entity.type
_entity.pdbx_description
1 polymer ?
#
loop_
_entity_poly.entity_id
_entity_poly.type
_entity_poly.pdbx_seq_one_letter_code
_entity_poly.pdbx_strand_id
1 'polypeptide(L)'
;MFSRNKSVNSPKDLQFWESYDDYTLDNPHAGDPRCLQANNFNYCKLRYTLYCRCCRELGEDDPRCKYQYYRTELSCTQDFLDLVNKHREEGTCSMDILPSRQLHNMRH
;
A
#
# COMPACT_ATOMS: atom_id res chain seq x y z
N MET A 1 -17.19 -17.29 1.36
CA MET A 1 -16.22 -17.31 0.24
C MET A 1 -16.99 -17.26 -1.06
N PHE A 2 -17.06 -16.10 -1.71
CA PHE A 2 -17.59 -16.00 -3.07
C PHE A 2 -16.44 -16.22 -4.04
N SER A 3 -16.35 -17.42 -4.62
CA SER A 3 -15.44 -17.67 -5.73
C SER A 3 -16.02 -17.01 -6.98
N ARG A 4 -15.48 -15.85 -7.35
CA ARG A 4 -15.82 -15.22 -8.64
C ARG A 4 -15.08 -16.01 -9.72
N ASN A 5 -15.79 -16.91 -10.41
CA ASN A 5 -15.29 -17.51 -11.65
C ASN A 5 -15.14 -16.41 -12.71
N LYS A 6 -13.96 -15.79 -12.78
CA LYS A 6 -13.60 -14.87 -13.86
C LYS A 6 -13.39 -15.71 -15.12
N SER A 7 -14.26 -15.56 -16.13
CA SER A 7 -14.06 -16.18 -17.44
C SER A 7 -12.88 -15.48 -18.14
N VAL A 8 -11.74 -16.14 -18.22
CA VAL A 8 -10.56 -15.63 -18.91
C VAL A 8 -10.74 -15.90 -20.41
N ASN A 9 -10.97 -14.84 -21.20
CA ASN A 9 -11.18 -14.97 -22.64
C ASN A 9 -9.88 -14.76 -23.44
N SER A 10 -8.86 -14.16 -22.83
CA SER A 10 -7.55 -13.89 -23.41
C SER A 10 -6.45 -13.93 -22.35
N PRO A 11 -5.21 -14.34 -22.68
CA PRO A 11 -4.05 -14.22 -21.78
C PRO A 11 -3.79 -12.80 -21.28
N LYS A 12 -4.29 -11.78 -21.98
CA LYS A 12 -4.23 -10.37 -21.55
C LYS A 12 -5.23 -10.04 -20.44
N ASP A 13 -6.29 -10.82 -20.29
CA ASP A 13 -7.25 -10.67 -19.18
C ASP A 13 -6.64 -11.13 -17.85
N LEU A 14 -5.56 -11.91 -17.91
CA LEU A 14 -4.69 -12.23 -16.78
C LEU A 14 -3.65 -11.14 -16.51
N GLN A 15 -3.44 -10.19 -17.45
CA GLN A 15 -2.47 -9.10 -17.30
C GLN A 15 -3.09 -7.82 -16.74
N PHE A 16 -4.40 -7.62 -16.91
CA PHE A 16 -5.14 -6.55 -16.24
C PHE A 16 -5.53 -6.98 -14.83
N TRP A 17 -4.54 -6.98 -13.94
CA TRP A 17 -4.80 -7.05 -12.50
C TRP A 17 -5.55 -5.77 -12.10
N GLU A 18 -6.83 -5.90 -11.71
CA GLU A 18 -7.62 -4.78 -11.18
C GLU A 18 -6.93 -4.16 -9.95
N SER A 19 -6.19 -4.97 -9.18
CA SER A 19 -5.29 -4.52 -8.13
C SER A 19 -4.02 -5.38 -8.09
N TYR A 20 -2.87 -4.72 -7.89
CA TYR A 20 -1.59 -5.39 -7.64
C TYR A 20 -1.45 -5.90 -6.20
N ASP A 21 -2.41 -5.60 -5.33
CA ASP A 21 -2.37 -6.07 -3.94
C ASP A 21 -2.39 -7.60 -3.86
N ASP A 22 -3.17 -8.27 -4.72
CA ASP A 22 -3.28 -9.74 -4.80
C ASP A 22 -1.92 -10.40 -5.12
N TYR A 23 -1.09 -9.78 -5.96
CA TYR A 23 0.24 -10.30 -6.28
C TYR A 23 1.22 -10.22 -5.10
N THR A 24 1.03 -9.20 -4.27
CA THR A 24 1.89 -8.93 -3.10
C THR A 24 1.33 -9.46 -1.79
N LEU A 25 0.13 -10.05 -1.82
CA LEU A 25 -0.53 -10.68 -0.68
C LEU A 25 0.18 -11.99 -0.30
N ASP A 26 0.45 -12.84 -1.29
CA ASP A 26 1.11 -14.13 -1.09
C ASP A 26 2.65 -14.03 -1.09
N ASN A 27 3.20 -12.88 -1.53
CA ASN A 27 4.63 -12.63 -1.52
C ASN A 27 4.94 -11.21 -1.01
N PRO A 28 4.97 -11.00 0.32
CA PRO A 28 5.22 -9.68 0.91
C PRO A 28 6.63 -9.15 0.60
N HIS A 29 7.57 -10.03 0.23
CA HIS A 29 8.92 -9.68 -0.21
C HIS A 29 9.00 -9.38 -1.71
N ALA A 30 7.97 -9.71 -2.49
CA ALA A 30 7.91 -9.29 -3.89
C ALA A 30 7.79 -7.77 -3.94
N GLY A 31 8.77 -7.14 -4.58
CA GLY A 31 8.71 -5.73 -4.92
C GLY A 31 7.45 -5.44 -5.72
N ASP A 32 6.83 -4.28 -5.46
CA ASP A 32 5.71 -3.82 -6.26
C ASP A 32 6.16 -3.67 -7.71
N PRO A 33 5.52 -4.32 -8.68
CA PRO A 33 5.89 -4.16 -10.08
C PRO A 33 5.65 -2.72 -10.59
N ARG A 34 4.94 -1.86 -9.84
CA ARG A 34 4.86 -0.42 -10.10
C ARG A 34 6.16 0.33 -9.73
N CYS A 35 7.02 -0.31 -8.94
CA CYS A 35 8.27 0.25 -8.42
C CYS A 35 9.47 -0.61 -8.86
N LEU A 36 9.49 -1.06 -10.12
CA LEU A 36 10.62 -1.80 -10.73
C LEU A 36 11.90 -0.96 -10.89
N GLN A 37 11.85 0.34 -10.55
CA GLN A 37 12.99 1.25 -10.61
C GLN A 37 13.73 1.25 -9.28
N ALA A 38 15.06 1.31 -9.32
CA ALA A 38 15.96 1.17 -8.16
C ALA A 38 15.82 2.23 -7.05
N ASN A 39 14.90 3.19 -7.18
CA ASN A 39 14.68 4.21 -6.15
C ASN A 39 13.76 3.68 -5.03
N ASN A 40 14.34 2.87 -4.15
CA ASN A 40 13.68 2.28 -2.98
C ASN A 40 13.11 3.33 -2.01
N PHE A 41 13.60 4.57 -2.04
CA PHE A 41 13.10 5.64 -1.17
C PHE A 41 11.68 6.08 -1.54
N ASN A 42 11.37 6.15 -2.84
CA ASN A 42 10.01 6.43 -3.29
C ASN A 42 9.05 5.28 -2.95
N TYR A 43 9.56 4.05 -2.98
CA TYR A 43 8.79 2.87 -2.62
C TYR A 43 8.42 2.87 -1.13
N CYS A 44 9.38 3.16 -0.26
CA CYS A 44 9.16 3.34 1.18
C CYS A 44 8.09 4.42 1.47
N LYS A 45 8.22 5.61 0.88
CA LYS A 45 7.25 6.71 1.06
C LYS A 45 5.85 6.33 0.60
N LEU A 46 5.73 5.64 -0.54
CA LEU A 46 4.44 5.17 -1.05
C LEU A 46 3.80 4.18 -0.06
N ARG A 47 4.58 3.21 0.45
CA ARG A 47 4.10 2.22 1.42
C ARG A 47 3.62 2.87 2.71
N TYR A 48 4.41 3.79 3.28
CA TYR A 48 4.01 4.50 4.49
C TYR A 48 2.75 5.35 4.26
N THR A 49 2.62 6.01 3.10
CA THR A 49 1.42 6.78 2.75
C THR A 49 0.16 5.89 2.65
N LEU A 50 0.29 4.68 2.09
CA LEU A 50 -0.81 3.70 2.04
C LEU A 50 -1.21 3.23 3.44
N TYR A 51 -0.24 3.01 4.33
CA TYR A 51 -0.49 2.70 5.73
C TYR A 51 -1.25 3.83 6.44
N CYS A 52 -0.78 5.08 6.34
CA CYS A 52 -1.46 6.25 6.91
C CYS A 52 -2.92 6.34 6.43
N ARG A 53 -3.15 6.15 5.12
CA ARG A 53 -4.50 6.13 4.55
C ARG A 53 -5.35 5.01 5.11
N CYS A 54 -4.79 3.80 5.26
CA CYS A 54 -5.49 2.67 5.85
C CYS A 54 -5.96 3.01 7.27
N CYS A 55 -5.07 3.55 8.11
CA CYS A 55 -5.41 3.94 9.48
C CYS A 55 -6.52 5.00 9.52
N ARG A 56 -6.53 5.95 8.57
CA ARG A 56 -7.58 6.97 8.46
C ARG A 56 -8.94 6.41 8.02
N GLU A 57 -8.97 5.44 7.11
CA GLU A 57 -10.21 4.90 6.55
C GLU A 57 -10.81 3.76 7.40
N LEU A 58 -9.97 2.93 8.02
CA LEU A 58 -10.37 1.68 8.68
C LEU A 58 -10.04 1.63 10.17
N GLY A 59 -9.16 2.52 10.65
CA GLY A 59 -8.61 2.47 12.00
C GLY A 59 -7.33 1.65 12.07
N GLU A 60 -6.41 2.08 12.95
CA GLU A 60 -5.07 1.48 13.10
C GLU A 60 -5.11 0.02 13.57
N ASP A 61 -6.16 -0.38 14.28
CA ASP A 61 -6.34 -1.75 14.76
C ASP A 61 -6.80 -2.76 13.70
N ASP A 62 -7.26 -2.29 12.53
CA ASP A 62 -7.70 -3.18 11.45
C ASP A 62 -6.52 -4.06 10.98
N PRO A 63 -6.69 -5.40 10.91
CA PRO A 63 -5.65 -6.31 10.47
C PRO A 63 -5.01 -5.94 9.12
N ARG A 64 -5.78 -5.30 8.22
CA ARG A 64 -5.26 -4.81 6.93
C ARG A 64 -4.25 -3.69 7.11
N CYS A 65 -4.47 -2.80 8.07
CA CYS A 65 -3.53 -1.70 8.33
C CYS A 65 -2.26 -2.21 9.00
N LYS A 66 -2.37 -3.20 9.88
CA LYS A 66 -1.21 -3.94 10.43
C LYS A 66 -0.40 -4.61 9.32
N TYR A 67 -1.07 -5.20 8.34
CA TYR A 67 -0.40 -5.76 7.16
C TYR A 67 0.29 -4.69 6.29
N GLN A 68 -0.34 -3.54 6.08
CA GLN A 68 0.30 -2.43 5.33
C GLN A 68 1.51 -1.85 6.08
N TYR A 69 1.45 -1.80 7.42
CA TYR A 69 2.59 -1.39 8.24
C TYR A 69 3.76 -2.36 8.10
N TYR A 70 3.51 -3.67 8.23
CA TYR A 70 4.53 -4.71 7.99
C TYR A 70 5.22 -4.57 6.63
N ARG A 71 4.46 -4.30 5.56
CA ARG A 71 5.03 -4.08 4.23
C ARG A 71 5.86 -2.80 4.15
N THR A 72 5.54 -1.82 4.98
CA THR A 72 6.33 -0.59 5.09
C THR A 72 7.66 -0.88 5.78
N GLU A 73 7.67 -1.67 6.84
CA GLU A 73 8.88 -2.15 7.53
C GLU A 73 9.84 -2.90 6.60
N LEU A 74 9.32 -3.69 5.67
CA LEU A 74 10.14 -4.37 4.66
C LEU A 74 10.79 -3.42 3.63
N SER A 75 10.25 -2.21 3.48
CA SER A 75 10.64 -1.26 2.42
C SER A 75 11.43 -0.04 2.92
N CYS A 76 11.29 0.29 4.21
CA CYS A 76 11.85 1.48 4.84
C CYS A 76 12.98 1.12 5.82
N THR A 77 13.89 2.06 6.07
CA THR A 77 14.82 1.93 7.20
C THR A 77 14.12 2.23 8.51
N GLN A 78 14.60 1.64 9.61
CA GLN A 78 14.03 1.88 10.94
C GLN A 78 14.11 3.36 11.33
N ASP A 79 15.24 4.02 11.08
CA ASP A 79 15.41 5.46 11.36
C ASP A 79 14.34 6.33 10.67
N PHE A 80 13.96 5.97 9.44
CA PHE A 80 12.91 6.68 8.73
C PHE A 80 11.56 6.45 9.42
N LEU A 81 11.23 5.20 9.75
CA LEU A 81 9.97 4.83 10.41
C LEU A 81 9.80 5.54 11.75
N ASP A 82 10.84 5.54 12.58
CA ASP A 82 10.80 6.19 13.90
C ASP A 82 10.51 7.70 13.75
N LEU A 83 11.15 8.35 12.79
CA LEU A 83 10.92 9.76 12.49
C LEU A 83 9.48 10.02 12.03
N VAL A 84 8.98 9.24 11.06
CA VAL A 84 7.67 9.50 10.45
C VAL A 84 6.50 9.06 11.32
N ASN A 85 6.71 8.07 12.19
CA ASN A 85 5.76 7.65 13.22
C ASN A 85 5.62 8.74 14.29
N LYS A 86 6.75 9.27 14.79
CA LYS A 86 6.73 10.42 15.70
C LYS A 86 5.95 11.59 15.13
N HIS A 87 6.23 11.97 13.88
CA HIS A 87 5.47 13.03 13.21
C HIS A 87 3.98 12.69 13.04
N ARG A 88 3.62 11.40 12.88
CA ARG A 88 2.21 10.98 12.75
C ARG A 88 1.48 11.13 14.08
N GLU A 89 2.10 10.68 15.17
CA GLU A 89 1.57 10.84 16.55
C GLU A 89 1.41 12.32 16.93
N GLU A 90 2.34 13.17 16.49
CA GLU A 90 2.28 14.63 16.67
C GLU A 90 1.31 15.33 15.70
N GLY A 91 0.73 14.61 14.72
CA GLY A 91 -0.17 15.17 13.72
C GLY A 91 0.52 16.08 12.68
N THR A 92 1.84 16.00 12.55
CA THR A 92 2.66 16.81 11.64
C THR A 92 3.17 16.04 10.41
N CYS A 93 2.80 14.75 10.28
CA CYS A 93 3.26 13.91 9.18
C CYS A 93 2.63 14.31 7.84
N SER A 94 3.45 14.81 6.91
CA SER A 94 3.00 15.22 5.58
C SER A 94 2.44 14.06 4.74
N MET A 95 2.87 12.82 4.98
CA MET A 95 2.36 11.63 4.29
C MET A 95 0.97 11.20 4.78
N ASP A 96 0.56 11.66 5.97
CA ASP A 96 -0.79 11.44 6.48
C ASP A 96 -1.80 12.45 5.89
N ILE A 97 -1.29 13.55 5.31
CA ILE A 97 -2.08 14.60 4.65
C ILE A 97 -2.24 14.25 3.16
N LEU A 98 -3.06 13.25 2.86
CA LEU A 98 -3.50 13.02 1.48
C LEU A 98 -4.60 14.03 1.10
N PRO A 99 -4.52 14.70 -0.07
CA PRO A 99 -5.61 15.50 -0.58
C PRO A 99 -6.79 14.57 -0.88
N SER A 100 -7.96 14.91 -0.33
CA SER A 100 -9.23 14.18 -0.47
C SER A 100 -9.71 13.97 -1.92
N ARG A 101 -9.02 14.51 -2.93
CA ARG A 101 -9.46 14.61 -4.33
C ARG A 101 -8.78 13.67 -5.34
N GLN A 102 -7.80 12.84 -4.98
CA GLN A 102 -7.26 11.83 -5.90
C GLN A 102 -8.00 10.47 -5.83
N LEU A 103 -9.31 10.50 -5.57
CA LEU A 103 -10.15 9.30 -5.35
C LEU A 103 -10.87 8.76 -6.60
N HIS A 104 -10.69 9.37 -7.78
CA HIS A 104 -11.28 8.85 -9.01
C HIS A 104 -10.79 7.43 -9.33
N ASN A 105 -9.50 7.14 -9.14
CA ASN A 105 -8.89 5.93 -9.71
C ASN A 105 -8.87 4.72 -8.76
N MET A 106 -9.46 4.81 -7.57
CA MET A 106 -9.34 3.79 -6.51
C MET A 106 -10.67 3.34 -5.90
N ARG A 107 -11.80 3.68 -6.53
CA ARG A 107 -13.10 3.05 -6.25
C ARG A 107 -13.46 2.22 -7.47
N HIS A 108 -13.30 0.90 -7.39
CA HIS A 108 -14.17 -0.12 -7.99
C HIS A 108 -13.74 -1.52 -7.50
#